data_AF-A0A0B1SEA6-F1
#
_entry.id   AF-A0A0B1SEA6-F1
#
_cell.length_a   1.000
_cell.length_b   1.000
_cell.length_c   1.000
_cell.angle_alpha   90.00
_cell.angle_beta   90.00
_cell.angle_gamma   90.00
#
_symmetry.space_group_name_H-M   'P 1'
#
loop_
_entity.id
_entity.type
_entity.pdbx_description
1 polymer ?
#
loop_
_entity_poly.entity_id
_entity_poly.type
_entity_poly.pdbx_seq_one_letter_code
_entity_poly.pdbx_strand_id
1 'polypeptide(L)'
;MELFPYKINVSVLYPPNTDTEGFKIESATMPEETELISAAAGLFSPEEVESATMPEETELISAAAGLFSPEEVAEAHVKDIENGQYTTAIGLDGWMLSVLTAGAAPERSMLRALTQIFLAGLFRGIILIYTGYFYGIVKKCYRRRKAEAAEQQSERTASVE
;
A
#
# COMPACT_ATOMS: atom_id res chain seq x y z
N MET A 1 5.39 17.16 -20.42
CA MET A 1 5.30 18.52 -21.02
C MET A 1 5.46 18.51 -22.55
N GLU A 2 6.18 17.54 -23.12
CA GLU A 2 6.40 17.42 -24.57
C GLU A 2 5.12 17.26 -25.41
N LEU A 3 4.09 16.63 -24.84
CA LEU A 3 2.82 16.38 -25.53
C LEU A 3 1.85 17.57 -25.50
N PHE A 4 2.19 18.64 -24.76
CA PHE A 4 1.33 19.82 -24.59
C PHE A 4 0.97 20.52 -25.92
N PRO A 5 1.89 20.72 -26.89
CA PRO A 5 1.57 21.34 -28.18
C PRO A 5 0.55 20.54 -29.01
N TYR A 6 0.49 19.22 -28.79
CA TYR A 6 -0.42 18.32 -29.51
C TYR A 6 -1.79 18.18 -28.83
N LYS A 7 -2.03 18.90 -27.73
CA LYS A 7 -3.25 18.83 -26.93
C LYS A 7 -3.57 17.41 -26.42
N ILE A 8 -2.52 16.62 -26.17
CA ILE A 8 -2.64 15.28 -25.59
C ILE A 8 -2.40 15.39 -24.08
N ASN A 9 -3.38 14.94 -23.30
CA ASN A 9 -3.26 14.82 -21.85
C ASN A 9 -2.79 13.41 -21.49
N VAL A 10 -1.95 13.31 -20.46
CA VAL A 10 -1.52 12.04 -19.89
C VAL A 10 -1.99 12.01 -18.45
N SER A 11 -2.56 10.88 -18.04
CA SER A 11 -2.93 10.61 -16.66
C SER A 11 -2.31 9.28 -16.23
N VAL A 12 -1.93 9.18 -14.96
CA VAL A 12 -1.34 7.98 -14.37
C VAL A 12 -2.23 7.55 -13.20
N LEU A 13 -2.68 6.30 -13.27
CA LEU A 13 -3.42 5.63 -12.21
C LEU A 13 -2.46 4.78 -11.38
N TYR A 14 -2.48 4.98 -10.06
CA TYR A 14 -1.85 4.09 -9.09
C TYR A 14 -2.97 3.44 -8.29
N PRO A 15 -3.56 2.34 -8.79
CA PRO A 15 -4.74 1.75 -8.18
C PRO A 15 -4.37 1.14 -6.82
N PRO A 16 -5.24 1.23 -5.81
CA PRO A 16 -5.12 0.43 -4.60
C PRO A 16 -5.43 -1.04 -4.91
N ASN A 17 -5.30 -1.92 -3.93
CA ASN A 17 -5.78 -3.29 -4.09
C ASN A 17 -7.26 -3.26 -4.47
N THR A 18 -7.55 -3.88 -5.60
CA THR A 18 -8.86 -3.83 -6.26
C THR A 18 -9.35 -5.27 -6.42
N ASP A 19 -10.61 -5.54 -6.04
CA ASP A 19 -11.18 -6.89 -6.19
C ASP A 19 -11.37 -7.25 -7.66
N THR A 20 -10.37 -7.92 -8.23
CA THR A 20 -10.37 -8.37 -9.62
C THR A 20 -10.00 -9.84 -9.70
N GLU A 21 -10.50 -10.54 -10.72
CA GLU A 21 -10.10 -11.93 -10.99
C GLU A 21 -8.58 -12.04 -11.21
N GLY A 22 -7.98 -11.04 -11.86
CA GLY A 22 -6.52 -10.97 -12.05
C GLY A 22 -5.76 -10.94 -10.72
N PHE A 23 -6.24 -10.15 -9.77
CA PHE A 23 -5.65 -10.08 -8.44
C PHE A 23 -5.76 -11.42 -7.68
N LYS A 24 -6.87 -12.14 -7.83
CA LYS A 24 -7.06 -13.49 -7.22
C LYS A 24 -6.10 -14.52 -7.79
N ILE A 25 -5.84 -14.47 -9.09
CA ILE A 25 -4.86 -15.34 -9.76
C ILE A 25 -3.43 -14.99 -9.34
N GLU A 26 -3.11 -13.69 -9.27
CA GLU A 26 -1.81 -13.21 -8.80
C GLU A 26 -1.53 -13.72 -7.39
N SER A 27 -2.49 -13.56 -6.48
CA SER A 27 -2.42 -14.03 -5.09
C SER A 27 -2.07 -15.52 -4.98
N ALA A 28 -2.60 -16.36 -5.87
CA ALA A 28 -2.33 -17.81 -5.85
C ALA A 28 -0.90 -18.19 -6.29
N THR A 29 -0.16 -17.27 -6.92
CA THR A 29 1.19 -17.50 -7.46
C THR A 29 2.26 -16.62 -6.83
N MET A 30 1.87 -15.78 -5.85
CA MET A 30 2.79 -14.89 -5.18
C MET A 30 3.79 -15.67 -4.32
N PRO A 31 5.08 -15.29 -4.34
CA PRO A 31 6.02 -15.80 -3.36
C PRO A 31 5.62 -15.29 -1.97
N GLU A 32 5.92 -16.07 -0.93
CA GLU A 32 5.53 -15.81 0.45
C GLU A 32 5.74 -14.33 0.79
N GLU A 33 6.94 -13.78 0.61
CA GLU A 33 7.26 -12.39 0.97
C GLU A 33 6.37 -11.35 0.28
N THR A 34 5.94 -11.59 -0.96
CA THR A 34 5.06 -10.67 -1.68
C THR A 34 3.61 -10.87 -1.21
N GLU A 35 3.18 -12.10 -0.96
CA GLU A 35 1.88 -12.40 -0.34
C GLU A 35 1.77 -11.69 1.03
N LEU A 36 2.82 -11.72 1.85
CA LEU A 36 2.85 -11.02 3.14
C LEU A 36 2.79 -9.49 2.99
N ILE A 37 3.11 -8.93 1.83
CA ILE A 37 3.06 -7.48 1.61
C ILE A 37 1.74 -7.08 0.96
N SER A 38 1.20 -7.87 0.03
CA SER A 38 -0.05 -7.54 -0.67
C SER A 38 -1.30 -8.02 0.05
N ALA A 39 -1.20 -9.05 0.90
CA ALA A 39 -2.26 -9.37 1.88
C ALA A 39 -2.48 -8.19 2.84
N ALA A 40 -1.56 -7.22 2.88
CA ALA A 40 -1.69 -5.99 3.64
C ALA A 40 -2.80 -5.04 3.16
N ALA A 41 -3.51 -5.34 2.07
CA ALA A 41 -4.62 -4.50 1.64
C ALA A 41 -5.85 -5.32 1.25
N GLY A 42 -6.64 -5.67 2.27
CA GLY A 42 -8.10 -5.76 2.21
C GLY A 42 -8.77 -6.93 1.47
N LEU A 43 -8.03 -7.84 0.85
CA LEU A 43 -8.62 -8.83 -0.07
C LEU A 43 -9.34 -10.00 0.57
N PHE A 44 -9.21 -10.15 1.88
CA PHE A 44 -9.74 -11.30 2.58
C PHE A 44 -10.69 -10.86 3.68
N SER A 45 -11.81 -11.56 3.80
CA SER A 45 -12.58 -11.47 5.03
C SER A 45 -11.69 -11.97 6.19
N PRO A 46 -11.76 -11.36 7.39
CA PRO A 46 -10.97 -11.81 8.54
C PRO A 46 -11.18 -13.29 8.91
N GLU A 47 -12.26 -13.91 8.41
CA GLU A 47 -12.59 -15.31 8.62
C GLU A 47 -11.96 -16.27 7.57
N GLU A 48 -11.60 -15.79 6.37
CA GLU A 48 -11.10 -16.64 5.27
C GLU A 48 -9.57 -16.78 5.23
N VAL A 49 -8.82 -15.87 5.86
CA VAL A 49 -7.38 -16.06 6.11
C VAL A 49 -7.18 -16.43 7.57
N GLU A 50 -7.67 -17.62 7.91
CA GLU A 50 -7.32 -18.27 9.16
C GLU A 50 -5.81 -18.52 9.20
N SER A 51 -5.07 -17.59 9.82
CA SER A 51 -3.96 -17.84 10.77
C SER A 51 -2.69 -18.60 10.33
N ALA A 52 -2.61 -19.22 9.15
CA ALA A 52 -1.54 -20.17 8.84
C ALA A 52 -0.34 -19.56 8.11
N THR A 53 -0.56 -18.55 7.25
CA THR A 53 0.50 -18.05 6.33
C THR A 53 0.80 -16.56 6.47
N MET A 54 -0.07 -15.77 7.11
CA MET A 54 0.14 -14.32 7.26
C MET A 54 0.92 -14.00 8.55
N PRO A 55 2.03 -13.23 8.49
CA PRO A 55 2.69 -12.71 9.66
C PRO A 55 1.77 -11.73 10.37
N GLU A 56 1.78 -11.80 11.70
CA GLU A 56 1.08 -10.90 12.59
C GLU A 56 1.36 -9.41 12.28
N GLU A 57 2.59 -9.09 11.82
CA GLU A 57 2.95 -7.74 11.40
C GLU A 57 2.10 -7.23 10.24
N THR A 58 1.89 -8.09 9.25
CA THR A 58 1.13 -7.76 8.05
C THR A 58 -0.33 -7.56 8.41
N GLU A 59 -0.91 -8.45 9.21
CA GLU A 59 -2.31 -8.35 9.64
C GLU A 59 -2.59 -7.00 10.35
N LEU A 60 -1.73 -6.62 11.31
CA LEU A 60 -1.88 -5.37 12.06
C LEU A 60 -1.71 -4.11 11.20
N ILE A 61 -0.84 -4.18 10.19
CA ILE A 61 -0.62 -3.10 9.23
C ILE A 61 -1.78 -3.02 8.23
N SER A 62 -2.36 -4.17 7.88
CA SER A 62 -3.37 -4.34 6.84
C SER A 62 -4.76 -3.86 7.22
N ALA A 63 -5.12 -3.99 8.49
CA ALA A 63 -6.41 -3.57 9.01
C ALA A 63 -6.67 -2.06 8.80
N ALA A 64 -5.62 -1.28 8.50
CA ALA A 64 -5.72 0.14 8.21
C ALA A 64 -6.08 0.45 6.73
N ALA A 65 -5.97 -0.50 5.80
CA ALA A 65 -6.16 -0.28 4.36
C ALA A 65 -7.46 -0.91 3.83
N GLY A 66 -8.22 -0.15 3.04
CA GLY A 66 -9.49 -0.59 2.45
C GLY A 66 -9.36 -1.29 1.10
N LEU A 67 -10.29 -2.21 0.80
CA LEU A 67 -10.49 -2.79 -0.53
C LEU A 67 -11.42 -1.90 -1.35
N PHE A 68 -11.11 -1.69 -2.63
CA PHE A 68 -11.92 -0.87 -3.53
C PHE A 68 -12.51 -1.73 -4.66
N SER A 69 -13.72 -1.39 -5.12
CA SER A 69 -14.30 -2.05 -6.30
C SER A 69 -13.63 -1.55 -7.59
N PRO A 70 -13.47 -2.41 -8.60
CA PRO A 70 -12.89 -2.01 -9.87
C PRO A 70 -13.74 -0.95 -10.59
N GLU A 71 -15.06 -0.98 -10.42
CA GLU A 71 -15.96 0.04 -10.98
C GLU A 71 -15.68 1.43 -10.39
N GLU A 72 -15.52 1.53 -9.07
CA GLU A 72 -15.20 2.81 -8.40
C GLU A 72 -13.84 3.36 -8.85
N VAL A 73 -12.82 2.50 -8.97
CA VAL A 73 -11.49 2.89 -9.41
C VAL A 73 -11.52 3.36 -10.87
N ALA A 74 -12.24 2.65 -11.73
CA ALA A 74 -12.39 3.01 -13.15
C ALA A 74 -13.14 4.33 -13.31
N GLU A 75 -14.27 4.52 -12.62
CA GLU A 75 -15.06 5.75 -12.68
C GLU A 75 -14.25 6.96 -12.22
N ALA A 76 -13.54 6.83 -11.08
CA ALA A 76 -12.67 7.88 -10.58
C ALA A 76 -11.57 8.25 -11.59
N HIS A 77 -10.95 7.26 -12.23
CA HIS A 77 -9.90 7.51 -13.21
C HIS A 77 -10.42 8.19 -14.49
N VAL A 78 -11.57 7.76 -15.01
CA VAL A 78 -12.20 8.39 -16.18
C VAL A 78 -12.51 9.85 -15.88
N LYS A 79 -13.08 10.14 -14.71
CA LYS A 79 -13.39 11.51 -14.28
C LYS A 79 -12.14 12.38 -14.16
N ASP A 80 -11.04 11.83 -13.68
CA ASP A 80 -9.76 12.55 -13.60
C ASP A 80 -9.16 12.83 -14.99
N ILE A 81 -9.28 11.89 -15.93
CA ILE A 81 -8.88 12.09 -17.34
C ILE A 81 -9.69 13.23 -17.97
N GLU A 82 -11.02 13.23 -17.79
CA GLU A 82 -11.91 14.30 -18.29
C GLU A 82 -11.53 15.67 -17.73
N ASN A 83 -11.18 15.72 -16.43
CA ASN A 83 -10.71 16.93 -15.76
C ASN A 83 -9.24 17.28 -16.06
N GLY A 84 -8.56 16.50 -16.90
CA GLY A 84 -7.16 16.69 -17.29
C GLY A 84 -6.19 16.59 -16.12
N GLN A 85 -6.53 15.82 -15.09
CA GLN A 85 -5.69 15.57 -13.93
C GLN A 85 -4.60 14.57 -14.29
N TYR A 86 -3.38 14.83 -13.84
CA TYR A 86 -2.23 13.97 -14.12
C TYR A 86 -2.20 12.71 -13.25
N THR A 87 -2.65 12.78 -12.00
CA THR A 87 -2.72 11.63 -11.09
C THR A 87 -4.13 11.38 -10.59
N THR A 88 -4.52 10.11 -10.62
CA THR A 88 -5.72 9.63 -9.95
C THR A 88 -5.38 9.07 -8.58
N ALA A 89 -6.06 9.59 -7.57
CA ALA A 89 -5.91 9.20 -6.18
C ALA A 89 -7.23 8.61 -5.69
N ILE A 90 -7.18 7.39 -5.17
CA ILE A 90 -8.35 6.67 -4.69
C ILE A 90 -8.33 6.63 -3.16
N GLY A 91 -9.46 6.98 -2.53
CA GLY A 91 -9.58 7.00 -1.07
C GLY A 91 -8.77 8.10 -0.38
N LEU A 92 -8.85 8.14 0.94
CA LEU A 92 -8.14 9.13 1.77
C LEU A 92 -6.63 8.89 1.77
N ASP A 93 -6.21 7.64 1.87
CA ASP A 93 -4.80 7.27 1.87
C ASP A 93 -4.15 7.56 0.53
N GLY A 94 -4.83 7.25 -0.58
CA GLY A 94 -4.36 7.58 -1.92
C GLY A 94 -4.29 9.09 -2.15
N TRP A 95 -5.22 9.88 -1.62
CA TRP A 95 -5.15 11.34 -1.68
C TRP A 95 -3.96 11.89 -0.88
N MET A 96 -3.79 11.42 0.36
CA MET A 96 -2.64 11.80 1.20
C MET A 96 -1.32 11.41 0.54
N LEU A 97 -1.23 10.21 -0.03
CA LEU A 97 -0.06 9.72 -0.74
C LEU A 97 0.20 10.56 -1.99
N SER A 98 -0.83 10.88 -2.78
CA SER A 98 -0.70 11.76 -3.94
C SER A 98 -0.19 13.15 -3.58
N VAL A 99 -0.52 13.67 -2.38
CA VAL A 99 0.03 14.93 -1.89
C VAL A 99 1.52 14.79 -1.57
N LEU A 100 1.90 13.69 -0.90
CA LEU A 100 3.29 13.40 -0.53
C LEU A 100 4.19 13.13 -1.73
N THR A 101 3.67 12.47 -2.78
CA THR A 101 4.42 12.04 -3.96
C THR A 101 4.27 12.98 -5.15
N ALA A 102 3.63 14.14 -4.96
CA ALA A 102 3.40 15.11 -6.03
C ALA A 102 4.70 15.55 -6.73
N GLY A 103 5.80 15.73 -5.99
CA GLY A 103 7.14 15.95 -6.55
C GLY A 103 7.19 17.02 -7.66
N ALA A 104 7.63 16.61 -8.86
CA ALA A 104 7.65 17.45 -10.06
C ALA A 104 6.50 17.13 -11.04
N ALA A 105 5.44 16.47 -10.57
CA ALA A 105 4.29 16.13 -11.39
C ALA A 105 3.57 17.39 -11.89
N PRO A 106 3.08 17.38 -13.14
CA PRO A 106 2.37 18.53 -13.71
C PRO A 106 0.97 18.66 -13.12
N GLU A 107 0.79 19.57 -12.17
CA GLU A 107 -0.51 19.86 -11.55
C GLU A 107 -1.25 20.95 -12.33
N ARG A 108 -2.48 20.66 -12.80
CA ARG A 108 -3.31 21.65 -13.50
C ARG A 108 -4.21 22.47 -12.58
N SER A 109 -4.52 21.95 -11.40
CA SER A 109 -5.38 22.63 -10.44
C SER A 109 -4.55 23.40 -9.43
N MET A 110 -4.73 24.72 -9.40
CA MET A 110 -4.03 25.59 -8.44
C MET A 110 -4.37 25.23 -6.99
N LEU A 111 -5.61 24.81 -6.71
CA LEU A 111 -6.00 24.39 -5.37
C LEU A 111 -5.27 23.11 -4.94
N ARG A 112 -5.16 22.10 -5.82
CA ARG A 112 -4.40 20.88 -5.54
C ARG A 112 -2.93 21.20 -5.30
N ALA A 113 -2.33 22.05 -6.14
CA ALA A 113 -0.96 22.50 -5.96
C ALA A 113 -0.74 23.22 -4.62
N LEU A 114 -1.67 24.10 -4.21
CA LEU A 114 -1.58 24.76 -2.90
C LEU A 114 -1.70 23.75 -1.76
N THR A 115 -2.66 22.82 -1.82
CA THR A 115 -2.77 21.77 -0.80
C THR A 115 -1.52 20.90 -0.74
N GLN A 116 -0.89 20.61 -1.88
CA GLN A 116 0.37 19.88 -1.92
C GLN A 116 1.48 20.65 -1.20
N ILE A 117 1.65 21.94 -1.50
CA ILE A 117 2.72 22.76 -0.89
C ILE A 117 2.52 22.90 0.63
N PHE A 118 1.30 23.18 1.08
CA PHE A 118 1.03 23.42 2.50
C PHE A 118 0.97 22.13 3.33
N LEU A 119 0.38 21.05 2.80
CA LEU A 119 0.20 19.81 3.56
C LEU A 119 1.34 18.81 3.39
N ALA A 120 2.16 18.88 2.33
CA ALA A 120 3.24 17.90 2.13
C ALA A 120 4.20 17.82 3.32
N GLY A 121 4.57 18.96 3.91
CA GLY A 121 5.44 18.99 5.10
C GLY A 121 4.79 18.32 6.33
N LEU A 122 3.50 18.60 6.56
CA LEU A 122 2.75 18.00 7.67
C LEU A 122 2.58 16.49 7.48
N PHE A 123 2.12 16.07 6.30
CA PHE A 123 1.96 14.65 5.97
C PHE A 123 3.30 13.92 6.00
N ARG A 124 4.41 14.60 5.67
CA ARG A 124 5.74 14.01 5.77
C ARG A 124 6.11 13.69 7.21
N GLY A 125 5.73 14.54 8.16
CA GLY A 125 5.87 14.26 9.59
C GLY A 125 5.04 13.05 10.03
N ILE A 126 3.77 13.00 9.62
CA ILE A 126 2.84 11.91 9.95
C ILE A 126 3.35 10.57 9.41
N ILE A 127 3.74 10.52 8.13
CA ILE A 127 4.20 9.27 7.52
C ILE A 127 5.51 8.78 8.14
N LEU A 128 6.40 9.68 8.60
CA LEU A 128 7.63 9.28 9.30
C LEU A 128 7.33 8.61 10.64
N ILE A 129 6.34 9.10 11.39
CA ILE A 129 5.89 8.47 12.63
C ILE A 129 5.29 7.09 12.32
N TYR A 130 4.44 7.01 11.30
CA TYR A 130 3.80 5.77 10.86
C TYR A 130 4.82 4.72 10.43
N THR A 131 5.79 5.11 9.60
CA THR A 131 6.92 4.26 9.20
C THR A 131 7.75 3.82 10.41
N GLY A 132 8.01 4.70 11.37
CA GLY A 132 8.70 4.36 12.62
C GLY A 132 7.94 3.32 13.45
N TYR A 133 6.62 3.46 13.55
CA TYR A 133 5.74 2.50 14.20
C TYR A 133 5.81 1.12 13.52
N PHE A 134 5.72 1.08 12.19
CA PHE A 134 5.81 -0.15 11.40
C PHE A 134 7.17 -0.84 11.52
N TYR A 135 8.27 -0.10 11.43
CA TYR A 135 9.60 -0.66 11.72
C TYR A 135 9.69 -1.22 13.14
N GLY A 136 8.99 -0.61 14.10
CA GLY A 136 8.87 -1.11 15.47
C GLY A 136 8.18 -2.48 15.54
N ILE A 137 7.04 -2.64 14.86
CA ILE A 137 6.30 -3.91 14.78
C ILE A 137 7.18 -4.99 14.14
N VAL A 138 7.74 -4.71 12.96
CA VAL A 138 8.63 -5.64 12.23
C VAL A 138 9.81 -6.06 13.09
N LYS A 139 10.45 -5.11 13.78
CA LYS A 139 11.57 -5.42 14.68
C LYS A 139 11.15 -6.25 15.90
N LYS A 140 9.93 -6.09 16.40
CA LYS A 140 9.42 -6.87 17.54
C LYS A 140 9.20 -8.32 17.12
N CYS A 141 8.56 -8.54 15.99
CA CYS A 141 8.26 -9.87 15.50
C CYS A 141 9.48 -10.61 14.94
N TYR A 142 10.41 -9.91 14.26
CA TYR A 142 11.71 -10.48 13.89
C TYR A 142 12.48 -11.01 15.12
N ARG A 143 12.46 -10.26 16.24
CA ARG A 143 13.11 -10.70 17.49
C ARG A 143 12.44 -11.95 18.07
N ARG A 144 11.12 -12.05 18.01
CA ARG A 144 10.36 -13.21 18.48
C ARG A 144 10.70 -14.46 17.67
N ARG A 145 10.69 -14.38 16.34
CA ARG A 145 11.08 -15.48 15.43
C ARG A 145 12.51 -15.96 15.66
N LYS A 146 13.45 -15.03 15.89
CA LYS A 146 14.84 -15.39 16.18
C LYS A 146 15.00 -16.12 17.52
N ALA A 147 14.21 -15.76 18.53
CA ALA A 147 14.20 -16.44 19.82
C ALA A 147 13.64 -17.86 19.69
N GLU A 148 12.50 -18.02 19.00
CA GLU A 148 11.87 -19.33 18.73
C GLU A 148 12.81 -20.26 17.93
N ALA A 149 13.51 -19.74 16.92
CA ALA A 149 14.49 -20.51 16.16
C ALA A 149 15.69 -20.96 17.02
N ALA A 150 16.13 -20.13 17.96
CA ALA A 150 17.22 -20.46 18.88
C ALA A 150 16.80 -21.53 19.91
N GLU A 151 15.56 -21.47 20.42
CA GLU A 151 14.99 -22.49 21.31
C GLU A 151 14.86 -23.84 20.59
N GLN A 152 14.31 -23.87 19.38
CA GLN A 152 14.18 -25.10 18.58
C GLN A 152 15.54 -25.74 18.24
N GLN A 153 16.58 -24.91 18.02
CA GLN A 153 17.93 -25.41 17.78
C GLN A 153 18.56 -25.97 19.06
N SER A 154 18.31 -25.35 20.23
CA SER A 154 18.72 -25.87 21.53
C SER A 154 18.07 -27.22 21.85
N GLU A 155 16.75 -27.35 21.64
CA GLU A 155 16.00 -28.60 21.88
C GLU A 155 16.43 -29.74 20.94
N ARG A 156 16.69 -29.44 19.66
CA ARG A 156 17.24 -30.43 18.71
C ARG A 156 18.64 -30.89 19.11
N THR A 157 19.46 -30.01 19.67
CA THR A 157 20.82 -30.37 20.10
C THR A 157 20.77 -31.23 21.37
N ALA A 158 19.87 -30.91 22.31
CA ALA A 158 19.65 -31.68 23.54
C ALA A 158 18.94 -33.04 23.34
N SER A 159 18.25 -33.24 22.21
CA SER A 159 17.60 -34.52 21.86
C SER A 159 18.52 -35.50 21.13
N VAL A 160 19.74 -35.08 20.79
CA VAL A 160 20.75 -35.89 20.05
C VAL A 160 21.89 -36.35 20.98
N GLU A 161 22.02 -35.75 22.18
CA GLU A 161 22.86 -36.26 23.29
C GLU A 161 22.10 -37.29 24.15
#